data_AF-A0A2M8KD41-F1
#
_entry.id   AF-A0A2M8KD41-F1
#
_cell.length_a   1.000
_cell.length_b   1.000
_cell.length_c   1.000
_cell.angle_alpha   90.00
_cell.angle_beta   90.00
_cell.angle_gamma   90.00
#
_symmetry.space_group_name_H-M   'P 1'
#
loop_
_entity.id
_entity.type
_entity.pdbx_description
1 polymer ?
#
loop_
_entity_poly.entity_id
_entity_poly.type
_entity_poly.pdbx_seq_one_letter_code
_entity_poly.pdbx_strand_id
1 'polypeptide(L)'
;MPKSLWVFGANPEKAASKVAINAFMSGGLFVVLTLIWLISPHKFSELIITQLVLAIPLLFISSLAYTKIGYQKDNELWDTFAWHTNTIANAFTLNLVGLIVADEYASLALMYFALVIMLFLTYSIINITLNFHNWSQKIYKFCFFVALILFFGLLPIIFKL
;
A
#
# COMPACT_ATOMS: atom_id res chain seq x y z
N MET A 1 26.26 -17.55 -13.38
CA MET A 1 24.80 -17.79 -13.32
C MET A 1 24.10 -16.69 -14.09
N PRO A 2 23.16 -17.00 -14.99
CA PRO A 2 22.45 -15.97 -15.73
C PRO A 2 21.68 -15.08 -14.75
N LYS A 3 21.78 -13.76 -14.90
CA LYS A 3 20.94 -12.77 -14.21
C LYS A 3 19.50 -12.92 -14.73
N SER A 4 18.82 -13.99 -14.32
CA SER A 4 17.44 -14.25 -14.69
C SER A 4 16.58 -13.13 -14.08
N LEU A 5 15.83 -12.36 -14.87
CA LEU A 5 14.44 -11.95 -14.60
C LEU A 5 14.00 -11.54 -13.16
N TRP A 6 14.89 -11.09 -12.28
CA TRP A 6 14.52 -10.82 -10.89
C TRP A 6 14.04 -9.38 -10.71
N VAL A 7 12.77 -9.28 -10.32
CA VAL A 7 11.95 -8.06 -10.24
C VAL A 7 12.28 -7.23 -9.01
N PHE A 8 13.28 -7.56 -8.19
CA PHE A 8 13.54 -6.92 -6.89
C PHE A 8 15.01 -7.04 -6.49
N GLY A 9 15.53 -6.11 -5.69
CA GLY A 9 16.94 -6.06 -5.29
C GLY A 9 17.06 -5.54 -3.86
N ALA A 10 17.70 -6.32 -3.00
CA ALA A 10 17.78 -6.05 -1.57
C ALA A 10 18.61 -4.79 -1.26
N ASN A 11 18.06 -3.87 -0.46
CA ASN A 11 18.78 -2.72 0.08
C ASN A 11 18.54 -2.60 1.60
N PRO A 12 19.53 -2.95 2.44
CA PRO A 12 19.38 -2.98 3.90
C PRO A 12 19.04 -1.63 4.54
N GLU A 13 19.60 -0.51 4.05
CA GLU A 13 19.34 0.83 4.59
C GLU A 13 17.88 1.23 4.35
N LYS A 14 17.41 1.01 3.12
CA LYS A 14 16.02 1.23 2.74
C LYS A 14 15.07 0.33 3.54
N ALA A 15 15.47 -0.92 3.80
CA ALA A 15 14.67 -1.86 4.59
C ALA A 15 14.51 -1.37 6.05
N ALA A 16 15.57 -0.86 6.68
CA ALA A 16 15.49 -0.30 8.03
C ALA A 16 14.53 0.90 8.10
N SER A 17 14.60 1.83 7.15
CA SER A 17 13.65 2.95 7.08
C SER A 17 12.20 2.47 6.90
N LYS A 18 11.99 1.38 6.15
CA LYS A 18 10.65 0.80 5.93
C LYS A 18 10.06 0.22 7.22
N VAL A 19 10.86 -0.45 8.04
CA VAL A 19 10.41 -0.95 9.35
C VAL A 19 9.89 0.20 10.23
N ALA A 20 10.64 1.30 10.31
CA ALA A 20 10.25 2.46 11.11
C ALA A 20 8.95 3.11 10.60
N ILE A 21 8.82 3.31 9.28
CA ILE A 21 7.60 3.85 8.66
C ILE A 21 6.40 2.95 8.95
N ASN A 22 6.55 1.64 8.78
CA ASN A 22 5.47 0.69 9.02
C ASN A 22 5.02 0.66 10.48
N ALA A 23 5.96 0.77 11.42
CA ALA A 23 5.64 0.87 12.84
C ALA A 23 4.83 2.14 13.14
N PHE A 24 5.24 3.29 12.61
CA PHE A 24 4.50 4.54 12.76
C PHE A 24 3.10 4.46 12.15
N MET A 25 2.99 3.95 10.91
CA MET A 25 1.71 3.75 10.25
C MET A 25 0.80 2.80 11.02
N SER A 26 1.34 1.69 11.53
CA SER A 26 0.55 0.73 12.34
C SER A 26 0.01 1.39 13.60
N GLY A 27 0.83 2.18 14.30
CA GLY A 27 0.39 2.97 15.45
C GLY A 27 -0.75 3.94 15.10
N GLY A 28 -0.62 4.66 13.98
CA GLY A 28 -1.69 5.53 13.48
C GLY A 28 -2.99 4.78 13.17
N LEU A 29 -2.90 3.61 12.52
CA LEU A 29 -4.07 2.78 12.23
C LEU A 29 -4.72 2.23 13.51
N PHE A 30 -3.96 1.87 14.54
CA PHE A 30 -4.52 1.48 15.85
C PHE A 30 -5.30 2.62 16.50
N VAL A 31 -4.80 3.86 16.41
CA VAL A 31 -5.52 5.04 16.91
C VAL A 31 -6.83 5.21 16.15
N VAL A 32 -6.80 5.17 14.82
CA VAL A 32 -8.01 5.28 13.97
C VAL A 32 -9.01 4.17 14.29
N LEU A 33 -8.56 2.92 14.42
CA LEU A 33 -9.40 1.78 14.78
C LEU A 33 -10.06 1.98 16.15
N THR A 34 -9.30 2.46 17.13
CA THR A 34 -9.82 2.75 18.47
C THR A 34 -10.89 3.84 18.44
N LEU A 35 -10.67 4.92 17.67
CA LEU A 35 -11.64 6.00 17.51
C LEU A 35 -12.94 5.52 16.85
N ILE A 36 -12.83 4.72 15.77
CA ILE A 36 -13.99 4.13 15.10
C ILE A 36 -14.79 3.25 16.07
N TRP A 37 -14.09 2.42 16.84
CA TRP A 37 -14.72 1.52 17.81
C TRP A 37 -15.41 2.27 18.95
N LEU A 38 -14.84 3.41 19.38
CA LEU A 38 -15.39 4.23 20.46
C LEU A 38 -16.63 5.04 20.03
N ILE A 39 -16.63 5.58 18.81
CA ILE A 39 -17.73 6.44 18.32
C ILE A 39 -18.96 5.60 17.99
N SER A 40 -18.83 4.66 17.04
CA SER A 40 -19.82 3.65 16.71
C SER A 40 -19.33 2.88 15.47
N PRO A 41 -18.93 1.61 15.60
CA PRO A 41 -18.44 0.85 14.45
C PRO A 41 -19.51 0.63 13.38
N HIS A 42 -20.79 0.62 13.76
CA HIS A 42 -21.93 0.42 12.84
C HIS A 42 -22.16 1.58 11.86
N LYS A 43 -21.50 2.72 12.06
CA LYS A 43 -21.56 3.86 11.12
C LYS A 43 -20.66 3.69 9.91
N PHE A 44 -19.74 2.74 9.93
CA PHE A 44 -18.78 2.52 8.85
C PHE A 44 -19.13 1.25 8.10
N SER A 45 -18.94 1.26 6.78
CA SER A 45 -19.13 0.07 5.96
C SER A 45 -18.15 -1.04 6.37
N GLU A 46 -18.59 -2.29 6.20
CA GLU A 46 -17.76 -3.47 6.50
C GLU A 46 -16.44 -3.45 5.72
N LEU A 47 -16.43 -2.88 4.51
CA LEU A 47 -15.22 -2.75 3.71
C LEU A 47 -14.20 -1.80 4.34
N ILE A 48 -14.63 -0.66 4.88
CA ILE A 48 -13.76 0.30 5.60
C ILE A 48 -13.10 -0.41 6.78
N ILE A 49 -13.90 -1.10 7.60
CA ILE A 49 -13.41 -1.81 8.78
C ILE A 49 -12.44 -2.93 8.38
N THR A 50 -12.78 -3.69 7.35
CA THR A 50 -11.93 -4.79 6.84
C THR A 50 -10.58 -4.28 6.36
N GLN A 51 -10.55 -3.20 5.56
CA GLN A 51 -9.29 -2.63 5.08
C GLN A 51 -8.42 -2.09 6.21
N LEU A 52 -9.04 -1.45 7.21
CA LEU A 52 -8.34 -0.99 8.41
C LEU A 52 -7.74 -2.14 9.22
N VAL A 53 -8.55 -3.16 9.53
CA VAL A 53 -8.13 -4.32 10.32
C VAL A 53 -7.04 -5.12 9.60
N LEU A 54 -7.12 -5.30 8.28
CA LEU A 54 -6.13 -6.04 7.50
C LEU A 54 -4.84 -5.25 7.24
N ALA A 55 -4.89 -3.91 7.15
CA ALA A 55 -3.69 -3.11 6.93
C ALA A 55 -2.66 -3.26 8.06
N ILE A 56 -3.11 -3.39 9.31
CA ILE A 56 -2.24 -3.54 10.50
C ILE A 56 -1.35 -4.81 10.42
N PRO A 57 -1.90 -6.04 10.32
CA PRO A 57 -1.08 -7.25 10.23
C PRO A 57 -0.23 -7.26 8.95
N LEU A 58 -0.69 -6.67 7.85
CA LEU A 58 0.11 -6.55 6.62
C LEU A 58 1.35 -5.65 6.84
N LEU A 59 1.21 -4.52 7.53
CA LEU A 59 2.36 -3.68 7.90
C LEU A 59 3.31 -4.39 8.86
N PHE A 60 2.76 -5.14 9.83
CA PHE A 60 3.57 -5.92 10.77
C PHE A 60 4.40 -7.00 10.06
N ILE A 61 3.76 -7.80 9.20
CA ILE A 61 4.44 -8.86 8.43
C ILE A 61 5.45 -8.25 7.45
N SER A 62 5.11 -7.14 6.80
CA SER A 62 6.03 -6.37 5.96
C SER A 62 7.29 -5.95 6.73
N SER A 63 7.14 -5.44 7.96
CA SER A 63 8.26 -5.09 8.84
C SER A 63 9.14 -6.28 9.20
N LEU A 64 8.55 -7.44 9.50
CA LEU A 64 9.30 -8.65 9.78
C LEU A 64 10.11 -9.09 8.54
N ALA A 65 9.50 -9.01 7.36
CA ALA A 65 10.18 -9.35 6.11
C ALA A 65 11.32 -8.37 5.79
N TYR A 66 11.13 -7.05 5.94
CA TYR A 66 12.20 -6.07 5.79
C TYR A 66 13.33 -6.27 6.81
N THR A 67 13.00 -6.68 8.04
CA THR A 67 13.99 -7.03 9.06
C THR A 67 14.84 -8.22 8.61
N LYS A 68 14.25 -9.24 7.97
CA LYS A 68 15.01 -10.38 7.41
C LYS A 68 15.98 -9.95 6.32
N ILE A 69 15.63 -8.98 5.47
CA ILE A 69 16.54 -8.43 4.44
C ILE A 69 17.79 -7.79 5.06
N GLY A 70 17.67 -7.21 6.26
CA GLY A 70 18.80 -6.63 6.98
C GLY A 70 19.86 -7.66 7.39
N TYR A 71 19.45 -8.89 7.72
CA TYR A 71 20.34 -9.98 8.16
C TYR A 71 20.70 -10.96 7.04
N GLN A 72 19.76 -11.26 6.15
CA GLN A 72 19.90 -12.15 5.00
C GLN A 72 20.02 -11.29 3.74
N LYS A 73 21.19 -10.68 3.58
CA LYS A 73 21.53 -9.89 2.39
C LYS A 73 21.34 -10.79 1.16
N ASP A 74 20.71 -10.24 0.13
CA ASP A 74 20.48 -10.87 -1.19
C ASP A 74 19.36 -11.93 -1.27
N ASN A 75 18.47 -12.04 -0.28
CA ASN A 75 17.27 -12.86 -0.44
C ASN A 75 16.09 -12.06 -1.03
N GLU A 76 15.95 -12.17 -2.35
CA GLU A 76 14.92 -11.47 -3.14
C GLU A 76 13.49 -11.91 -2.84
N LEU A 77 13.28 -13.11 -2.29
CA LEU A 77 11.95 -13.57 -1.87
C LEU A 77 11.43 -12.72 -0.71
N TRP A 78 12.30 -12.38 0.24
CA TRP A 78 11.92 -11.50 1.35
C TRP A 78 11.65 -10.07 0.87
N ASP A 79 12.44 -9.52 -0.06
CA ASP A 79 12.18 -8.18 -0.64
C ASP A 79 10.85 -8.16 -1.40
N THR A 80 10.58 -9.20 -2.18
CA THR A 80 9.32 -9.34 -2.93
C THR A 80 8.14 -9.44 -1.96
N PHE A 81 8.21 -10.29 -0.95
CA PHE A 81 7.14 -10.48 0.03
C PHE A 81 6.90 -9.22 0.88
N ALA A 82 7.98 -8.59 1.37
CA ALA A 82 7.93 -7.32 2.09
C ALA A 82 7.28 -6.24 1.23
N TRP A 83 7.66 -6.15 -0.05
CA TRP A 83 7.09 -5.16 -0.95
C TRP A 83 5.59 -5.37 -1.19
N HIS A 84 5.13 -6.60 -1.44
CA HIS A 84 3.71 -6.87 -1.69
C HIS A 84 2.86 -6.57 -0.45
N THR A 85 3.24 -7.10 0.71
CA THR A 85 2.52 -6.87 1.98
C THR A 85 2.47 -5.38 2.32
N ASN A 86 3.58 -4.66 2.16
CA ASN A 86 3.61 -3.20 2.32
C ASN A 86 2.67 -2.46 1.35
N THR A 87 2.66 -2.88 0.08
CA THR A 87 1.91 -2.20 -0.97
C THR A 87 0.41 -2.40 -0.78
N ILE A 88 -0.01 -3.61 -0.40
CA ILE A 88 -1.40 -3.91 -0.06
C ILE A 88 -1.83 -3.08 1.15
N ALA A 89 -1.04 -3.05 2.22
CA ALA A 89 -1.37 -2.27 3.41
C ALA A 89 -1.49 -0.76 3.13
N ASN A 90 -0.58 -0.21 2.34
CA ASN A 90 -0.63 1.19 1.95
C ASN A 90 -1.83 1.50 1.06
N ALA A 91 -2.15 0.60 0.11
CA ALA A 91 -3.35 0.75 -0.71
C ALA A 91 -4.62 0.73 0.16
N PHE A 92 -4.72 -0.20 1.12
CA PHE A 92 -5.83 -0.25 2.07
C PHE A 92 -5.93 1.00 2.93
N THR A 93 -4.80 1.55 3.38
CA THR A 93 -4.77 2.80 4.15
C THR A 93 -5.26 3.99 3.33
N LEU A 94 -4.87 4.10 2.06
CA LEU A 94 -5.32 5.18 1.17
C LEU A 94 -6.80 5.01 0.80
N ASN A 95 -7.21 3.78 0.47
CA ASN A 95 -8.61 3.44 0.21
C ASN A 95 -9.49 3.75 1.41
N LEU A 96 -9.05 3.45 2.63
CA LEU A 96 -9.76 3.77 3.87
C LEU A 96 -10.11 5.25 3.93
N VAL A 97 -9.14 6.14 3.69
CA VAL A 97 -9.35 7.59 3.68
C VAL A 97 -10.37 7.99 2.62
N GLY A 98 -10.21 7.50 1.39
CA GLY A 98 -11.13 7.82 0.30
C GLY A 98 -12.56 7.32 0.54
N LEU A 99 -12.72 6.11 1.09
CA LEU A 99 -14.02 5.51 1.40
C LEU A 99 -14.73 6.22 2.55
N ILE A 100 -14.01 6.61 3.61
CA ILE A 100 -14.59 7.42 4.70
C ILE A 100 -15.11 8.76 4.16
N VAL A 101 -14.36 9.40 3.26
CA VAL A 101 -14.79 10.66 2.64
C VAL A 101 -15.97 10.45 1.69
N ALA A 102 -16.06 9.29 1.03
CA ALA A 102 -17.10 9.01 0.04
C ALA A 102 -18.51 8.94 0.65
N ASP A 103 -18.61 8.55 1.93
CA ASP A 103 -19.88 8.43 2.66
C ASP A 103 -20.65 9.76 2.69
N GLU A 104 -19.92 10.88 2.83
CA GLU A 104 -20.50 12.23 2.90
C GLU A 104 -20.24 13.05 1.62
N TYR A 105 -19.10 12.84 0.96
CA TYR A 105 -18.61 13.68 -0.14
C TYR A 105 -17.99 12.85 -1.27
N ALA A 106 -18.83 12.11 -2.01
CA ALA A 106 -18.40 11.26 -3.14
C ALA A 106 -17.49 11.99 -4.15
N SER A 107 -17.81 13.23 -4.54
CA SER A 107 -16.98 14.03 -5.46
C SER A 107 -15.57 14.28 -4.92
N LEU A 108 -15.45 14.56 -3.61
CA LEU A 108 -14.16 14.77 -2.97
C LEU A 108 -13.35 13.48 -2.91
N ALA A 109 -14.00 12.35 -2.63
CA ALA A 109 -13.37 11.03 -2.67
C ALA A 109 -12.84 10.68 -4.07
N LEU A 110 -13.62 10.95 -5.13
CA LEU A 110 -13.17 10.74 -6.51
C LEU A 110 -11.96 11.61 -6.87
N MET A 111 -11.98 12.89 -6.48
CA MET A 111 -10.82 13.78 -6.66
C MET A 111 -9.59 13.27 -5.89
N TYR A 112 -9.78 12.77 -4.67
CA TYR A 112 -8.72 12.16 -3.87
C TYR A 112 -8.09 10.95 -4.57
N PHE A 113 -8.89 10.00 -5.05
CA PHE A 113 -8.39 8.83 -5.77
C PHE A 113 -7.71 9.19 -7.09
N ALA A 114 -8.28 10.14 -7.85
CA ALA A 114 -7.67 10.64 -9.07
C ALA A 114 -6.28 11.24 -8.79
N LEU A 115 -6.15 12.02 -7.72
CA LEU A 115 -4.88 12.60 -7.30
C LEU A 115 -3.86 11.52 -6.90
N VAL A 116 -4.27 10.51 -6.12
CA VAL A 116 -3.40 9.39 -5.73
C VAL A 116 -2.87 8.66 -6.97
N ILE A 117 -3.74 8.33 -7.93
CA ILE A 117 -3.35 7.65 -9.16
C ILE A 117 -2.41 8.53 -9.99
N MET A 118 -2.71 9.82 -10.15
CA MET A 118 -1.87 10.76 -10.90
C MET A 118 -0.47 10.92 -10.29
N LEU A 119 -0.37 11.04 -8.95
CA LEU A 119 0.91 11.12 -8.26
C LEU A 119 1.72 9.83 -8.43
N PHE A 120 1.06 8.66 -8.34
CA PHE A 120 1.75 7.38 -8.51
C PHE A 120 2.17 7.13 -9.96
N LEU A 121 1.38 7.59 -10.93
CA LEU A 121 1.72 7.59 -12.35
C LEU A 121 2.95 8.47 -12.61
N THR A 122 2.93 9.71 -12.10
CA THR A 122 4.05 10.65 -12.22
C THR A 122 5.33 10.07 -11.62
N TYR A 123 5.24 9.52 -10.41
CA TYR A 123 6.35 8.80 -9.76
C TYR A 123 6.88 7.65 -10.62
N SER A 124 5.98 6.85 -11.20
CA SER A 124 6.35 5.69 -12.02
C SER A 124 7.01 6.10 -13.33
N ILE A 125 6.52 7.15 -13.99
CA ILE A 125 7.14 7.74 -15.18
C ILE A 125 8.58 8.17 -14.87
N ILE A 126 8.78 8.96 -13.81
CA ILE A 126 10.12 9.39 -13.38
C ILE A 126 11.04 8.19 -13.10
N ASN A 127 10.51 7.14 -12.46
CA ASN A 127 11.31 5.97 -12.11
C ASN A 127 11.70 5.12 -13.34
N ILE A 128 10.82 5.05 -14.34
CA ILE A 128 11.08 4.36 -15.61
C ILE A 128 12.08 5.13 -16.45
N THR A 129 11.96 6.46 -16.55
CA THR A 129 12.89 7.29 -17.33
C THR A 129 14.31 7.21 -16.77
N LEU A 130 14.48 7.18 -15.45
CA LEU A 130 15.79 7.04 -14.81
C LEU A 130 16.36 5.61 -14.86
N ASN A 131 15.51 4.57 -14.91
CA ASN A 131 15.93 3.17 -14.83
C ASN A 131 15.26 2.30 -15.90
N PHE A 132 15.43 2.68 -17.17
CA PHE A 132 14.74 2.05 -18.29
C PHE A 132 14.97 0.53 -18.38
N HIS A 133 16.14 0.04 -17.95
CA HIS A 133 16.46 -1.39 -17.99
C HIS A 133 15.46 -2.27 -17.20
N ASN A 134 14.81 -1.71 -16.18
CA ASN A 134 13.87 -2.42 -15.31
C ASN A 134 12.41 -1.95 -15.50
N TRP A 135 12.05 -1.46 -16.69
CA TRP A 135 10.73 -0.88 -16.95
C TRP A 135 9.57 -1.84 -16.64
N SER A 136 9.72 -3.13 -16.99
CA SER A 136 8.69 -4.15 -16.76
C SER A 136 8.33 -4.31 -15.28
N GLN A 137 9.35 -4.32 -14.40
CA GLN A 137 9.18 -4.30 -12.96
C GLN A 137 8.42 -3.05 -12.50
N LYS A 138 8.76 -1.87 -13.02
CA LYS A 138 8.10 -0.61 -12.60
C LYS A 138 6.64 -0.57 -13.04
N ILE A 139 6.34 -1.02 -14.25
CA ILE A 139 4.96 -1.13 -14.75
C ILE A 139 4.17 -2.12 -13.91
N TYR A 140 4.72 -3.29 -13.59
CA TYR A 140 4.06 -4.25 -12.69
C TYR A 140 3.70 -3.60 -11.35
N LYS A 141 4.65 -2.89 -10.72
CA LYS A 141 4.41 -2.21 -9.43
C LYS A 141 3.31 -1.14 -9.54
N PHE A 142 3.31 -0.39 -10.64
CA PHE A 142 2.26 0.60 -10.94
C PHE A 142 0.90 -0.07 -11.11
N CYS A 143 0.78 -1.03 -12.02
CA CYS A 143 -0.46 -1.73 -12.31
C CYS A 143 -1.01 -2.46 -11.08
N PHE A 144 -0.14 -3.11 -10.29
CA PHE A 144 -0.54 -3.80 -9.07
C PHE A 144 -1.13 -2.82 -8.05
N PHE A 145 -0.46 -1.69 -7.79
CA PHE A 145 -0.97 -0.68 -6.87
C PHE A 145 -2.28 -0.05 -7.38
N VAL A 146 -2.33 0.35 -8.65
CA VAL A 146 -3.54 0.94 -9.25
C VAL A 146 -4.70 -0.05 -9.24
N ALA A 147 -4.46 -1.33 -9.51
CA ALA A 147 -5.50 -2.35 -9.40
C ALA A 147 -6.08 -2.40 -7.98
N LEU A 148 -5.25 -2.35 -6.93
CA LEU A 148 -5.74 -2.34 -5.55
C LEU A 148 -6.59 -1.09 -5.23
N ILE A 149 -6.19 0.09 -5.72
CA ILE A 149 -6.96 1.32 -5.56
C ILE A 149 -8.30 1.23 -6.32
N LEU A 150 -8.27 0.71 -7.54
CA LEU A 150 -9.48 0.56 -8.36
C LEU A 150 -10.45 -0.44 -7.73
N PHE A 151 -10.01 -1.65 -7.42
CA PHE A 151 -10.88 -2.73 -6.94
C PHE A 151 -11.39 -2.53 -5.51
N PHE A 152 -10.56 -2.01 -4.61
CA PHE A 152 -10.92 -1.88 -3.19
C PHE A 152 -11.25 -0.45 -2.76
N GLY A 153 -11.04 0.55 -3.62
CA GLY A 153 -11.37 1.95 -3.35
C GLY A 153 -12.45 2.49 -4.27
N LEU A 154 -12.14 2.67 -5.56
CA LEU A 154 -13.04 3.32 -6.53
C LEU A 154 -14.27 2.48 -6.91
N LEU A 155 -14.07 1.20 -7.20
CA LEU A 155 -15.13 0.30 -7.63
C LEU A 155 -16.26 0.23 -6.58
N PRO A 156 -15.99 0.08 -5.28
CA PRO A 156 -17.01 0.16 -4.25
C PRO A 156 -17.82 1.46 -4.28
N ILE A 157 -17.19 2.62 -4.54
CA ILE A 157 -17.91 3.90 -4.63
C ILE A 157 -18.86 3.92 -5.85
N ILE A 158 -18.40 3.40 -6.99
CA ILE A 158 -19.17 3.40 -8.25
C ILE A 158 -20.36 2.44 -8.17
N PHE A 159 -20.12 1.22 -7.66
CA PHE A 159 -21.15 0.19 -7.54
C PHE A 159 -22.02 0.35 -6.30
N LYS A 160 -21.80 1.41 -5.51
CA LYS A 160 -22.44 1.66 -4.23
C LYS A 160 -22.27 0.48 -3.28
N LEU A 161 -21.10 0.43 -2.64
CA LEU A 161 -21.12 0.37 -1.18
C LEU A 161 -22.08 1.43 -0.64
#